data_AF-A0A7G4RI53-F1
#
_entry.id   AF-A0A7G4RI53-F1
#
_cell.length_a   1.000
_cell.length_b   1.000
_cell.length_c   1.000
_cell.angle_alpha   90.00
_cell.angle_beta   90.00
_cell.angle_gamma   90.00
#
_symmetry.space_group_name_H-M   'P 1'
#
loop_
_entity.id
_entity.type
_entity.pdbx_description
1 polymer ?
#
loop_
_entity_poly.entity_id
_entity_poly.type
_entity_poly.pdbx_seq_one_letter_code
_entity_poly.pdbx_strand_id
1 'polypeptide(L)'
;MIILYIPFHEHNDLVSNAIHWQKTLKDQKILILQHGNPINYKSIKQEQLTIYILAHGVDYLLENFHLASTYPISNQTSYLSIDKIADRFNCDFVYVHSKVNDIKLYFCNNQGNQKAIAKQFHKNLLLFDANISYYTGTLFSPSENNKKYSFYQGQWYTSSTVRETLYKESCNDPDEKINIKIQTMLNFFSEAKQKRIDLIVQRRKKAYHELLMQKRNKELENQKLNNEEMNDRGDHLLSLG
;
A
#
# COMPACT_ATOMS: atom_id res chain seq x y z
N MET A 1 12.62 3.87 9.55
CA MET A 1 12.16 2.46 9.44
C MET A 1 11.82 2.07 8.01
N ILE A 2 11.91 0.77 7.71
CA ILE A 2 11.52 0.18 6.42
C ILE A 2 10.17 -0.52 6.57
N ILE A 3 9.29 -0.34 5.60
CA ILE A 3 8.05 -1.10 5.47
C ILE A 3 8.11 -1.93 4.19
N LEU A 4 7.87 -3.23 4.30
CA LEU A 4 7.62 -4.12 3.18
C LEU A 4 6.10 -4.22 2.99
N TYR A 5 5.57 -3.48 2.03
CA TYR A 5 4.14 -3.37 1.77
C TYR A 5 3.71 -4.30 0.64
N ILE A 6 2.73 -5.15 0.92
CA ILE A 6 2.12 -6.08 -0.04
C ILE A 6 0.72 -5.56 -0.36
N PRO A 7 0.46 -5.05 -1.58
CA PRO A 7 -0.80 -4.40 -1.92
C PRO A 7 -1.94 -5.39 -2.22
N PHE A 8 -1.79 -6.69 -1.91
CA PHE A 8 -2.75 -7.76 -2.21
C PHE A 8 -3.41 -8.27 -0.92
N HIS A 9 -4.71 -8.60 -1.00
CA HIS A 9 -5.51 -9.07 0.15
C HIS A 9 -5.26 -10.54 0.49
N GLU A 10 -5.06 -11.37 -0.53
CA GLU A 10 -4.97 -12.83 -0.38
C GLU A 10 -3.62 -13.25 0.21
N HIS A 11 -3.58 -14.40 0.89
CA HIS A 11 -2.31 -15.00 1.28
C HIS A 11 -1.51 -15.32 0.01
N ASN A 12 -0.42 -14.61 -0.23
CA ASN A 12 0.36 -14.72 -1.45
C ASN A 12 1.83 -14.99 -1.15
N ASP A 13 2.55 -15.46 -2.15
CA ASP A 13 3.95 -15.83 -2.09
C ASP A 13 4.88 -14.66 -1.70
N LEU A 14 4.47 -13.41 -1.94
CA LEU A 14 5.22 -12.22 -1.53
C LEU A 14 5.34 -12.10 0.00
N VAL A 15 4.40 -12.67 0.76
CA VAL A 15 4.46 -12.69 2.24
C VAL A 15 5.66 -13.49 2.71
N SER A 16 5.87 -14.70 2.15
CA SER A 16 7.01 -15.54 2.47
C SER A 16 8.34 -14.86 2.10
N ASN A 17 8.38 -14.18 0.95
CA ASN A 17 9.54 -13.41 0.51
C ASN A 17 9.83 -12.21 1.42
N ALA A 18 8.79 -11.52 1.91
CA ALA A 18 8.93 -10.42 2.86
C ALA A 18 9.44 -10.90 4.23
N ILE A 19 8.96 -12.05 4.70
CA ILE A 19 9.44 -12.69 5.93
C ILE A 19 10.91 -13.07 5.79
N HIS A 20 11.30 -13.67 4.67
CA HIS A 20 12.69 -13.99 4.38
C HIS A 20 13.55 -12.71 4.39
N TRP A 21 13.11 -11.65 3.70
CA TRP A 21 13.80 -10.36 3.69
C TRP A 21 14.03 -9.79 5.10
N GLN A 22 13.00 -9.79 5.95
CA GLN A 22 13.10 -9.34 7.34
C GLN A 22 14.09 -10.19 8.14
N LYS A 23 14.08 -11.52 7.95
CA LYS A 23 15.01 -12.45 8.62
C LYS A 23 16.45 -12.29 8.15
N THR A 24 16.69 -11.92 6.90
CA THR A 24 18.04 -11.69 6.38
C THR A 24 18.60 -10.38 6.93
N LEU A 25 17.81 -9.30 6.93
CA LEU A 25 18.24 -7.98 7.38
C LEU A 25 17.87 -7.71 8.85
N LYS A 26 18.31 -8.57 9.78
CA LYS A 26 17.90 -8.55 11.20
C LYS A 26 18.21 -7.24 11.93
N ASP A 27 19.28 -6.56 11.54
CA ASP A 27 19.71 -5.29 12.16
C ASP A 27 18.88 -4.10 11.69
N GLN A 28 18.01 -4.28 10.69
CA GLN A 28 17.14 -3.23 10.17
C GLN A 28 15.75 -3.32 10.78
N LYS A 29 15.21 -2.17 11.21
CA LYS A 29 13.82 -2.07 11.63
C LYS A 29 12.88 -2.18 10.42
N ILE A 30 12.45 -3.41 10.16
CA ILE A 30 11.55 -3.78 9.06
C ILE A 30 10.19 -4.22 9.61
N LEU A 31 9.11 -3.65 9.08
CA LEU A 31 7.75 -4.11 9.31
C LEU A 31 7.13 -4.60 8.00
N ILE A 32 6.45 -5.73 8.05
CA ILE A 32 5.68 -6.27 6.92
C ILE A 32 4.24 -5.81 7.08
N LEU A 33 3.69 -5.13 6.08
CA LEU A 33 2.31 -4.70 6.05
C LEU A 33 1.63 -5.27 4.80
N GLN A 34 0.42 -5.78 4.97
CA GLN A 34 -0.37 -6.30 3.87
C GLN A 34 -1.68 -5.54 3.79
N HIS A 35 -2.09 -5.16 2.59
CA HIS A 35 -3.34 -4.46 2.35
C HIS A 35 -4.53 -5.26 2.91
N GLY A 36 -5.39 -4.60 3.68
CA GLY A 36 -6.55 -5.23 4.33
C GLY A 36 -6.32 -5.65 5.76
N ASN A 37 -5.07 -5.85 6.16
CA ASN A 37 -4.76 -6.18 7.54
C ASN A 37 -4.73 -4.90 8.39
N PRO A 38 -5.15 -4.97 9.66
CA PRO A 38 -5.08 -3.83 10.57
C PRO A 38 -3.65 -3.31 10.72
N ILE A 39 -3.46 -1.99 10.55
CA ILE A 39 -2.16 -1.33 10.70
C ILE A 39 -2.11 -0.66 12.08
N ASN A 40 -1.11 -1.02 12.89
CA ASN A 40 -0.83 -0.32 14.14
C ASN A 40 -0.08 0.99 13.87
N TYR A 41 -0.79 2.06 13.55
CA TYR A 41 -0.17 3.35 13.25
C TYR A 41 0.66 3.93 14.40
N LYS A 42 0.36 3.57 15.67
CA LYS A 42 1.10 4.08 16.82
C LYS A 42 2.57 3.67 16.79
N SER A 43 2.88 2.49 16.27
CA SER A 43 4.26 1.98 16.20
C SER A 43 5.10 2.63 15.09
N ILE A 44 4.46 3.31 14.12
CA ILE A 44 5.13 3.87 12.94
C ILE A 44 5.03 5.40 12.81
N LYS A 45 4.14 6.05 13.58
CA LYS A 45 3.85 7.50 13.46
C LYS A 45 5.06 8.41 13.72
N GLN A 46 6.01 7.95 14.53
CA GLN A 46 7.18 8.76 14.95
C GLN A 46 8.39 8.61 14.03
N GLU A 47 8.36 7.69 13.07
CA GLU A 47 9.52 7.37 12.24
C GLU A 47 9.41 7.90 10.82
N GLN A 48 10.55 8.23 10.22
CA GLN A 48 10.65 8.39 8.78
C GLN A 48 10.57 7.03 8.10
N LEU A 49 9.74 6.92 7.07
CA LEU A 49 9.34 5.67 6.44
C LEU A 49 9.91 5.58 5.01
N THR A 50 10.60 4.47 4.75
CA THR A 50 10.88 4.00 3.39
C THR A 50 9.99 2.80 3.13
N ILE A 51 9.09 2.90 2.15
CA ILE A 51 8.13 1.83 1.84
C ILE A 51 8.56 1.13 0.57
N TYR A 52 8.81 -0.18 0.65
CA TYR A 52 8.96 -1.05 -0.51
C TYR A 52 7.60 -1.63 -0.85
N ILE A 53 7.09 -1.36 -2.04
CA ILE A 53 5.89 -2.01 -2.56
C ILE A 53 6.35 -3.29 -3.26
N LEU A 54 5.94 -4.43 -2.72
CA LEU A 54 6.30 -5.75 -3.22
C LEU A 54 5.21 -6.29 -4.15
N ALA A 55 5.60 -6.68 -5.34
CA ALA A 55 4.75 -7.38 -6.29
C ALA A 55 5.59 -8.12 -7.34
N HIS A 56 4.96 -8.99 -8.12
CA HIS A 56 5.56 -9.54 -9.34
C HIS A 56 5.25 -8.64 -10.52
N GLY A 57 6.24 -8.45 -11.40
CA GLY A 57 5.95 -7.88 -12.71
C GLY A 57 5.25 -8.87 -13.61
N VAL A 58 4.56 -8.34 -14.61
CA VAL A 58 3.88 -9.12 -15.64
C VAL A 58 4.59 -8.89 -16.96
N ASP A 59 5.12 -9.96 -17.56
CA ASP A 59 5.83 -9.92 -18.84
C ASP A 59 4.87 -10.09 -20.04
N TYR A 60 3.62 -9.65 -19.91
CA TYR A 60 2.59 -9.76 -20.94
C TYR A 60 2.23 -8.38 -21.50
N LEU A 61 2.38 -8.21 -22.82
CA LEU A 61 2.26 -6.92 -23.52
C LEU A 61 0.90 -6.23 -23.37
N LEU A 62 -0.18 -6.98 -23.09
CA LEU A 62 -1.52 -6.40 -22.87
C LEU A 62 -1.71 -5.90 -21.43
N GLU A 63 -0.81 -6.24 -20.52
CA GLU A 63 -0.91 -5.94 -19.08
C GLU A 63 0.23 -5.03 -18.58
N ASN A 64 0.73 -4.13 -19.44
CA ASN A 64 1.88 -3.25 -19.17
C ASN A 64 1.81 -2.39 -17.90
N PHE A 65 0.64 -2.26 -17.28
CA PHE A 65 0.42 -1.52 -16.03
C PHE A 65 -0.27 -2.35 -14.96
N HIS A 66 -0.06 -3.66 -14.97
CA HIS A 66 -0.49 -4.56 -13.92
C HIS A 66 0.70 -5.18 -13.21
N LEU A 67 0.53 -5.42 -11.92
CA LEU A 67 1.44 -6.21 -11.11
C LEU A 67 0.66 -7.40 -10.54
N ALA A 68 1.37 -8.48 -10.29
CA ALA A 68 0.80 -9.76 -9.91
C ALA A 68 1.24 -10.19 -8.51
N SER A 69 0.47 -11.12 -7.94
CA SER A 69 0.85 -11.94 -6.80
C SER A 69 0.34 -13.36 -7.06
N THR A 70 1.03 -14.38 -6.54
CA THR A 70 0.63 -15.76 -6.75
C THR A 70 0.16 -16.38 -5.44
N TYR A 71 -1.00 -17.04 -5.47
CA TYR A 71 -1.50 -17.83 -4.36
C TYR A 71 -0.71 -19.15 -4.26
N PRO A 72 0.03 -19.44 -3.17
CA PRO A 72 1.00 -20.54 -3.15
C PRO A 72 0.39 -21.94 -3.30
N ILE A 73 -0.86 -22.12 -2.88
CA ILE A 73 -1.49 -23.45 -2.84
C ILE A 73 -2.16 -23.80 -4.18
N SER A 74 -2.81 -22.83 -4.83
CA SER A 74 -3.56 -23.06 -6.07
C SER A 74 -2.82 -22.58 -7.31
N ASN A 75 -1.67 -21.89 -7.15
CA ASN A 75 -0.97 -21.16 -8.21
C ASN A 75 -1.84 -20.14 -8.96
N GLN A 76 -2.96 -19.74 -8.36
CA GLN A 76 -3.80 -18.69 -8.93
C GLN A 76 -3.07 -17.36 -8.87
N THR A 77 -3.02 -16.66 -10.00
CA THR A 77 -2.39 -15.34 -10.09
C THR A 77 -3.45 -14.25 -9.98
N SER A 78 -3.21 -13.31 -9.07
CA SER A 78 -4.07 -12.14 -8.86
C SER A 78 -3.37 -10.90 -9.40
N TYR A 79 -4.07 -10.16 -10.26
CA TYR A 79 -3.54 -8.98 -10.96
C TYR A 79 -4.14 -7.70 -10.40
N LEU A 80 -3.32 -6.67 -10.26
CA LEU A 80 -3.74 -5.32 -9.87
C LEU A 80 -3.16 -4.29 -10.80
N SER A 81 -4.00 -3.37 -11.28
CA SER A 81 -3.51 -2.21 -12.00
C SER A 81 -2.70 -1.29 -11.07
N ILE A 82 -1.75 -0.55 -11.64
CA ILE A 82 -0.97 0.45 -10.90
C ILE A 82 -1.87 1.49 -10.24
N ASP A 83 -2.96 1.88 -10.89
CA ASP A 83 -3.96 2.81 -10.32
C ASP A 83 -4.56 2.23 -9.04
N LYS A 84 -4.91 0.93 -9.06
CA LYS A 84 -5.48 0.26 -7.89
C LYS A 84 -4.46 0.12 -6.76
N ILE A 85 -3.20 -0.14 -7.09
CA ILE A 85 -2.11 -0.19 -6.11
C ILE A 85 -1.91 1.19 -5.45
N ALA A 86 -1.94 2.27 -6.24
CA ALA A 86 -1.87 3.64 -5.72
C ALA A 86 -3.07 3.96 -4.82
N ASP A 87 -4.30 3.57 -5.19
CA ASP A 87 -5.48 3.74 -4.35
C ASP A 87 -5.35 3.02 -3.00
N ARG A 88 -4.88 1.77 -3.00
CA ARG A 88 -4.65 0.98 -1.79
C ARG A 88 -3.56 1.60 -0.92
N PHE A 89 -2.45 2.02 -1.53
CA PHE A 89 -1.37 2.72 -0.86
C PHE A 89 -1.86 4.03 -0.22
N ASN A 90 -2.61 4.84 -0.98
CA ASN A 90 -3.20 6.09 -0.49
C ASN A 90 -4.05 5.85 0.75
N CYS A 91 -4.89 4.81 0.72
CA CYS A 91 -5.68 4.41 1.86
C CYS A 91 -4.79 4.01 3.05
N ASP A 92 -3.94 3.03 2.87
CA ASP A 92 -3.21 2.37 3.96
C ASP A 92 -2.20 3.31 4.64
N PHE A 93 -1.69 4.32 3.95
CA PHE A 93 -0.67 5.21 4.49
C PHE A 93 -1.12 6.65 4.72
N VAL A 94 -2.40 7.02 4.48
CA VAL A 94 -2.88 8.41 4.61
C VAL A 94 -2.56 9.03 5.98
N TYR A 95 -2.61 8.26 7.06
CA TYR A 95 -2.39 8.75 8.43
C TYR A 95 -0.93 9.08 8.74
N VAL A 96 -0.01 8.54 7.93
CA VAL A 96 1.43 8.73 8.08
C VAL A 96 2.05 9.28 6.81
N HIS A 97 1.25 9.88 5.91
CA HIS A 97 1.71 10.34 4.60
C HIS A 97 2.91 11.28 4.70
N SER A 98 2.90 12.20 5.67
CA SER A 98 3.97 13.17 5.92
C SER A 98 5.27 12.55 6.45
N LYS A 99 5.27 11.26 6.75
CA LYS A 99 6.42 10.49 7.20
C LYS A 99 6.99 9.59 6.10
N VAL A 100 6.32 9.46 4.97
CA VAL A 100 6.78 8.65 3.84
C VAL A 100 7.68 9.51 2.97
N ASN A 101 8.99 9.27 3.02
CA ASN A 101 9.97 10.03 2.23
C ASN A 101 10.37 9.33 0.94
N ASP A 102 10.41 7.99 0.97
CA ASP A 102 10.82 7.17 -0.15
C ASP A 102 9.85 6.02 -0.35
N ILE A 103 9.37 5.89 -1.58
CA ILE A 103 8.59 4.75 -2.03
C ILE A 103 9.44 4.00 -3.06
N LYS A 104 9.58 2.69 -2.90
CA LYS A 104 10.40 1.84 -3.74
C LYS A 104 9.49 0.80 -4.37
N LEU A 105 9.21 0.97 -5.66
CA LEU A 105 8.43 0.02 -6.42
C LEU A 105 9.31 -1.19 -6.74
N TYR A 106 9.22 -2.25 -5.93
CA TYR A 106 10.12 -3.39 -5.93
C TYR A 106 9.42 -4.59 -6.56
N PHE A 107 9.46 -4.64 -7.89
CA PHE A 107 8.90 -5.72 -8.70
C PHE A 107 9.83 -6.00 -9.90
N CYS A 108 9.84 -7.23 -10.39
CA CYS A 108 10.63 -7.62 -11.56
C CYS A 108 10.13 -6.88 -12.81
N ASN A 109 11.03 -6.35 -13.64
CA ASN A 109 10.62 -5.75 -14.91
C ASN A 109 11.73 -5.85 -15.95
N ASN A 110 11.50 -6.67 -16.97
CA ASN A 110 12.42 -6.86 -18.10
C ASN A 110 11.92 -6.16 -19.38
N GLN A 111 10.73 -5.57 -19.37
CA GLN A 111 10.07 -4.97 -20.54
C GLN A 111 10.48 -3.50 -20.80
N GLY A 112 11.16 -2.85 -19.86
CA GLY A 112 11.59 -1.45 -20.03
C GLY A 112 10.52 -0.41 -19.71
N ASN A 113 9.34 -0.81 -19.24
CA ASN A 113 8.23 0.10 -18.90
C ASN A 113 8.22 0.54 -17.41
N GLN A 114 9.24 0.18 -16.62
CA GLN A 114 9.35 0.49 -15.18
C GLN A 114 9.21 1.98 -14.87
N LYS A 115 9.76 2.86 -15.72
CA LYS A 115 9.64 4.31 -15.57
C LYS A 115 8.21 4.79 -15.82
N ALA A 116 7.51 4.20 -16.79
CA ALA A 116 6.12 4.55 -17.09
C ALA A 116 5.19 4.12 -15.95
N ILE A 117 5.39 2.90 -15.42
CA ILE A 117 4.71 2.41 -14.23
C ILE A 117 4.95 3.34 -13.04
N ALA A 118 6.20 3.73 -12.79
CA ALA A 118 6.55 4.62 -11.70
C ALA A 118 5.87 6.00 -11.82
N LYS A 119 5.84 6.56 -13.03
CA LYS A 119 5.14 7.83 -13.32
C LYS A 119 3.63 7.72 -13.12
N GLN A 120 3.02 6.62 -13.56
CA GLN A 120 1.59 6.40 -13.37
C GLN A 120 1.25 6.21 -11.89
N PHE A 121 2.06 5.45 -11.15
CA PHE A 121 1.91 5.33 -9.71
C PHE A 121 2.00 6.70 -9.05
N HIS A 122 3.05 7.49 -9.37
CA HIS A 122 3.26 8.84 -8.83
C HIS A 122 2.05 9.75 -9.08
N LYS A 123 1.54 9.78 -10.32
CA LYS A 123 0.40 10.62 -10.71
C LYS A 123 -0.86 10.31 -9.89
N ASN A 124 -1.03 9.07 -9.44
CA ASN A 124 -2.17 8.65 -8.64
C ASN A 124 -1.96 8.78 -7.13
N LEU A 125 -0.76 9.16 -6.66
CA LEU A 125 -0.54 9.50 -5.26
C LEU A 125 -1.18 10.84 -4.91
N LEU A 126 -1.87 10.89 -3.77
CA LEU A 126 -2.63 12.06 -3.36
C LEU A 126 -1.84 12.96 -2.40
N LEU A 127 -1.60 12.49 -1.18
CA LEU A 127 -0.96 13.30 -0.13
C LEU A 127 0.54 13.04 0.01
N PHE A 128 1.11 12.20 -0.86
CA PHE A 128 2.49 11.75 -0.73
C PHE A 128 3.39 12.60 -1.58
N ASP A 129 4.42 13.10 -0.92
CA ASP A 129 5.46 13.93 -1.50
C ASP A 129 6.80 13.21 -1.28
N ALA A 130 6.90 12.03 -1.90
CA ALA A 130 7.95 11.06 -1.68
C ALA A 130 8.70 10.79 -2.98
N ASN A 131 9.99 10.51 -2.88
CA ASN A 131 10.76 10.03 -4.03
C ASN A 131 10.24 8.63 -4.42
N ILE A 132 10.11 8.36 -5.71
CA ILE A 132 9.68 7.05 -6.20
C ILE A 132 10.83 6.39 -6.92
N SER A 133 11.43 5.40 -6.26
CA SER A 133 12.43 4.53 -6.88
C SER A 133 11.78 3.40 -7.65
N TYR A 134 12.31 3.12 -8.82
CA TYR A 134 11.98 1.95 -9.64
C TYR A 134 13.26 1.26 -10.08
N TYR A 135 13.13 0.00 -10.48
CA TYR A 135 14.28 -0.86 -10.75
C TYR A 135 14.10 -1.57 -12.10
N THR A 136 15.23 -1.95 -12.67
CA THR A 136 15.28 -2.72 -13.92
C THR A 136 15.77 -4.14 -13.63
N GLY A 137 15.23 -5.13 -14.34
CA GLY A 137 15.64 -6.53 -14.26
C GLY A 137 14.75 -7.40 -13.37
N THR A 138 15.13 -8.66 -13.24
CA THR A 138 14.54 -9.60 -12.29
C THR A 138 15.11 -9.33 -10.91
N LEU A 139 14.26 -8.88 -9.98
CA LEU A 139 14.67 -8.51 -8.62
C LEU A 139 14.60 -9.70 -7.67
N PHE A 140 15.54 -9.75 -6.75
CA PHE A 140 15.61 -10.78 -5.72
C PHE A 140 15.48 -10.17 -4.33
N SER A 141 15.04 -10.97 -3.37
CA SER A 141 15.17 -10.65 -1.95
C SER A 141 16.65 -10.48 -1.57
N PRO A 142 16.96 -9.83 -0.42
CA PRO A 142 18.31 -9.74 0.06
C PRO A 142 18.95 -11.13 0.21
N SER A 143 20.18 -11.25 -0.30
CA SER A 143 21.02 -12.44 -0.13
C SER A 143 21.68 -12.44 1.26
N GLU A 144 22.34 -13.54 1.62
CA GLU A 144 23.02 -13.74 2.91
C GLU A 144 24.08 -12.69 3.23
N ASN A 145 24.64 -12.06 2.21
CA ASN A 145 25.57 -10.94 2.36
C ASN A 145 24.88 -9.58 2.59
N ASN A 146 23.58 -9.58 2.94
CA ASN A 146 22.73 -8.42 3.19
C ASN A 146 22.54 -7.48 1.98
N LYS A 147 22.95 -7.89 0.78
CA LYS A 147 22.77 -7.11 -0.45
C LYS A 147 21.57 -7.62 -1.26
N LYS A 148 20.96 -6.69 -1.98
CA LYS A 148 19.88 -6.97 -2.93
C LYS A 148 20.46 -7.00 -4.33
N TYR A 149 20.00 -7.95 -5.14
CA TYR A 149 20.48 -8.16 -6.49
C TYR A 149 19.35 -8.02 -7.51
N SER A 150 19.74 -7.65 -8.71
CA SER A 150 18.93 -7.69 -9.91
C SER A 150 19.69 -8.45 -10.99
N PHE A 151 19.01 -9.33 -11.70
CA PHE A 151 19.53 -9.96 -12.90
C PHE A 151 18.96 -9.24 -14.13
N TYR A 152 19.84 -8.64 -14.93
CA TYR A 152 19.45 -7.85 -16.09
C TYR A 152 20.46 -8.05 -17.22
N GLN A 153 19.98 -8.27 -18.45
CA GLN A 153 20.82 -8.46 -19.64
C GLN A 153 21.92 -9.53 -19.45
N GLY A 154 21.60 -10.65 -18.78
CA GLY A 154 22.55 -11.74 -18.56
C GLY A 154 23.58 -11.50 -17.45
N GLN A 155 23.49 -10.39 -16.71
CA GLN A 155 24.45 -10.02 -15.68
C GLN A 155 23.78 -9.75 -14.33
N TRP A 156 24.53 -9.99 -13.27
CA TRP A 156 24.13 -9.71 -11.90
C TRP A 156 24.60 -8.33 -11.46
N TYR A 157 23.65 -7.49 -11.05
CA TYR A 157 23.89 -6.17 -10.50
C TYR A 157 23.38 -6.09 -9.07
N THR A 158 24.01 -5.27 -8.23
CA THR A 158 23.33 -4.84 -7.00
C THR A 158 22.11 -4.01 -7.38
N SER A 159 20.96 -4.23 -6.74
CA SER A 159 19.72 -3.54 -7.13
C SER A 159 19.83 -2.02 -7.03
N SER A 160 20.74 -1.49 -6.21
CA SER A 160 21.04 -0.05 -6.15
C SER A 160 21.63 0.52 -7.44
N THR A 161 22.33 -0.29 -8.24
CA THR A 161 22.98 0.13 -9.49
C THR A 161 21.97 0.29 -10.62
N VAL A 162 20.96 -0.57 -10.65
CA VAL A 162 19.87 -0.56 -11.64
C VAL A 162 18.62 0.18 -11.12
N ARG A 163 18.80 0.99 -10.07
CA ARG A 163 17.75 1.80 -9.46
C ARG A 163 17.79 3.19 -10.05
N GLU A 164 16.64 3.64 -10.53
CA GLU A 164 16.40 5.03 -10.86
C GLU A 164 15.35 5.61 -9.92
N THR A 165 15.31 6.94 -9.81
CA THR A 165 14.40 7.63 -8.90
C THR A 165 13.70 8.76 -9.63
N LEU A 166 12.36 8.76 -9.57
CA LEU A 166 11.57 9.96 -9.81
C LEU A 166 11.71 10.82 -8.56
N TYR A 167 12.53 11.86 -8.66
CA TYR A 167 12.64 12.85 -7.62
C TYR A 167 11.34 13.62 -7.50
N LYS A 168 11.03 14.06 -6.28
CA LYS A 168 10.08 15.13 -6.05
C LYS A 168 10.40 16.28 -6.99
N GLU A 169 9.40 16.79 -7.72
CA GLU A 169 9.53 18.07 -8.41
C GLU A 169 9.80 19.12 -7.34
N SER A 170 11.04 19.58 -7.24
CA SER A 170 11.31 20.80 -6.49
C SER A 170 10.48 21.89 -7.15
N CYS A 171 9.69 22.62 -6.35
CA CYS A 171 9.15 23.90 -6.80
C CYS A 171 10.36 24.78 -7.11
N ASN A 172 10.86 24.71 -8.33
CA ASN A 172 11.89 25.59 -8.83
C ASN A 172 11.21 26.89 -9.27
N ASP A 173 11.75 27.97 -8.72
CA ASP A 173 11.59 29.40 -8.97
C ASP A 173 10.18 30.02 -9.17
N PRO A 174 9.79 31.01 -8.34
CA PRO A 174 8.61 31.85 -8.60
C PRO A 174 8.72 32.71 -9.88
N ASP A 175 9.87 32.71 -10.57
CA ASP A 175 10.15 33.52 -11.76
C ASP A 175 10.05 32.77 -13.10
N GLU A 176 9.78 31.46 -13.10
CA GLU A 176 9.45 30.77 -14.35
C GLU A 176 8.03 31.16 -14.77
N LYS A 177 7.90 32.01 -15.80
CA LYS A 177 6.60 32.38 -16.39
C LYS A 177 5.94 31.16 -17.02
N ILE A 178 5.24 30.38 -16.20
CA ILE A 178 4.42 29.25 -16.63
C ILE A 178 3.34 29.79 -17.58
N ASN A 179 3.29 29.25 -18.79
CA ASN A 179 2.25 29.57 -19.78
C ASN A 179 0.86 29.31 -19.17
N ILE A 180 -0.09 30.21 -19.38
CA ILE A 180 -1.50 30.09 -18.93
C ILE A 180 -2.08 28.70 -19.22
N LYS A 181 -1.77 28.08 -20.38
CA LYS A 181 -2.22 26.72 -20.71
C LYS A 181 -1.71 25.66 -19.73
N ILE A 182 -0.45 25.77 -19.33
CA ILE A 182 0.16 24.88 -18.33
C ILE A 182 -0.48 25.14 -16.97
N GLN A 183 -0.66 26.41 -16.59
CA GLN A 183 -1.31 26.77 -15.33
C GLN A 183 -2.74 26.23 -15.24
N THR A 184 -3.54 26.37 -16.29
CA THR A 184 -4.91 25.83 -16.32
C THR A 184 -4.93 24.31 -16.20
N MET A 185 -4.00 23.62 -16.89
CA MET A 185 -3.87 22.16 -16.74
C MET A 185 -3.45 21.76 -15.33
N LEU A 186 -2.48 22.44 -14.73
CA LEU A 186 -2.04 22.19 -13.35
C LEU A 186 -3.18 22.39 -12.37
N ASN A 187 -3.94 23.48 -12.50
CA ASN A 187 -5.12 23.75 -11.67
C ASN A 187 -6.19 22.67 -11.84
N PHE A 188 -6.46 22.23 -13.08
CA PHE A 188 -7.39 21.13 -13.34
C PHE A 188 -6.93 19.83 -12.68
N PHE A 189 -5.64 19.49 -12.78
CA PHE A 189 -5.10 18.31 -12.13
C PHE A 189 -5.14 18.43 -10.61
N SER A 190 -4.84 19.60 -10.04
CA SER A 190 -4.94 19.82 -8.60
C SER A 190 -6.38 19.73 -8.10
N GLU A 191 -7.35 20.29 -8.83
CA GLU A 191 -8.77 20.17 -8.50
C GLU A 191 -9.26 18.73 -8.60
N ALA A 192 -8.88 17.99 -9.65
CA ALA A 192 -9.21 16.58 -9.81
C ALA A 192 -8.59 15.73 -8.69
N LYS A 193 -7.36 16.05 -8.29
CA LYS A 193 -6.66 15.43 -7.16
C LYS A 193 -7.37 15.72 -5.85
N GLN A 194 -7.81 16.96 -5.63
CA GLN A 194 -8.58 17.35 -4.45
C GLN A 194 -9.92 16.62 -4.38
N LYS A 195 -10.67 16.56 -5.49
CA LYS A 195 -11.92 15.79 -5.58
C LYS A 195 -11.72 14.31 -5.24
N ARG A 196 -10.60 13.71 -5.68
CA ARG A 196 -10.23 12.33 -5.31
C ARG A 196 -9.94 12.20 -3.81
N ILE A 197 -9.21 13.14 -3.22
CA ILE A 197 -8.96 13.18 -1.77
C ILE A 197 -10.29 13.23 -1.01
N ASP A 198 -11.17 14.16 -1.37
CA ASP A 198 -12.46 14.34 -0.73
C ASP A 198 -13.31 13.06 -0.79
N LEU A 199 -13.30 12.39 -1.95
CA LEU A 199 -14.03 11.14 -2.17
C LEU A 199 -13.49 9.98 -1.31
N ILE A 200 -12.16 9.84 -1.17
CA ILE A 200 -11.57 8.84 -0.27
C ILE A 200 -11.89 9.15 1.19
N VAL A 201 -11.82 10.41 1.59
CA VAL A 201 -12.19 10.85 2.95
C VAL A 201 -13.67 10.55 3.23
N GLN A 202 -14.57 10.83 2.28
CA GLN A 202 -16.00 10.52 2.40
C GLN A 202 -16.25 9.02 2.51
N ARG A 203 -15.64 8.19 1.64
CA ARG A 203 -15.75 6.72 1.72
C ARG A 203 -15.31 6.19 3.08
N ARG A 204 -14.23 6.74 3.64
CA ARG A 204 -13.73 6.36 4.97
C ARG A 204 -14.66 6.80 6.10
N LYS A 205 -15.17 8.02 6.05
CA LYS A 205 -16.17 8.50 7.02
C LYS A 205 -17.40 7.59 7.02
N LYS A 206 -17.87 7.18 5.83
CA LYS A 206 -18.98 6.26 5.67
C LYS A 206 -18.68 4.88 6.27
N ALA A 207 -17.56 4.27 5.91
CA ALA A 207 -17.16 2.96 6.45
C ALA A 207 -16.98 2.98 7.98
N TYR A 208 -16.41 4.06 8.52
CA TYR A 208 -16.28 4.24 9.97
C TYR A 208 -17.66 4.36 10.64
N HIS A 209 -18.58 5.11 10.04
CA HIS A 209 -19.95 5.24 10.53
C HIS A 209 -20.69 3.89 10.52
N GLU A 210 -20.58 3.12 9.43
CA GLU A 210 -21.16 1.78 9.30
C GLU A 210 -20.62 0.83 10.39
N LEU A 211 -19.32 0.82 10.63
CA LEU A 211 -18.70 0.03 11.70
C LEU A 211 -19.22 0.43 13.10
N LEU A 212 -19.41 1.73 13.33
CA LEU A 212 -19.94 2.26 14.59
C LEU A 212 -21.39 1.82 14.83
N MET A 213 -22.21 1.86 13.77
CA MET A 213 -23.60 1.38 13.83
C MET A 213 -23.66 -0.13 14.05
N GLN A 214 -22.81 -0.92 13.39
CA GLN A 214 -22.72 -2.36 13.63
C GLN A 214 -22.38 -2.70 15.08
N LYS A 215 -21.43 -1.98 15.69
CA LYS A 215 -21.07 -2.16 17.11
C LYS A 215 -22.25 -1.85 18.03
N ARG A 216 -22.93 -0.73 17.82
CA ARG A 216 -24.12 -0.35 18.59
C ARG A 216 -25.24 -1.37 18.47
N ASN A 217 -25.50 -1.87 17.26
CA ASN A 217 -26.53 -2.90 17.04
C ASN A 217 -26.20 -4.19 17.78
N LYS A 218 -24.93 -4.62 17.75
CA LYS A 218 -24.47 -5.81 18.48
C LYS A 218 -24.59 -5.63 20.00
N GLU A 219 -24.30 -4.44 20.52
CA GLU A 219 -24.51 -4.12 21.94
C GLU A 219 -26.00 -4.18 22.32
N LEU A 220 -26.88 -3.65 21.48
CA LEU A 220 -28.34 -3.72 21.69
C LEU A 220 -28.87 -5.15 21.62
N GLU A 221 -28.39 -5.98 20.69
CA GLU A 221 -28.74 -7.41 20.61
C GLU A 221 -28.28 -8.16 21.86
N ASN A 222 -27.05 -7.93 22.32
CA ASN A 222 -26.55 -8.54 23.56
C ASN A 222 -27.35 -8.10 24.79
N GLN A 223 -27.80 -6.84 24.85
CA GLN A 223 -28.66 -6.36 25.94
C GLN A 223 -30.04 -7.00 25.91
N LYS A 224 -30.62 -7.22 24.71
CA LYS A 224 -31.89 -7.93 24.57
C LYS A 224 -31.78 -9.39 25.00
N LEU A 225 -30.74 -10.10 24.56
CA LEU A 225 -30.47 -11.49 24.96
C LEU A 225 -30.28 -11.61 26.49
N ASN A 226 -29.52 -10.70 27.10
CA ASN A 226 -29.35 -10.70 28.56
C ASN A 226 -30.65 -10.39 29.32
N ASN A 227 -31.51 -9.53 28.78
CA ASN A 227 -32.81 -9.21 29.39
C ASN A 227 -33.81 -10.37 29.23
N GLU A 228 -33.76 -11.11 28.12
CA GLU A 228 -34.55 -12.32 27.90
C GLU A 228 -34.10 -13.47 28.81
N GLU A 229 -32.78 -13.68 28.98
CA GLU A 229 -32.25 -14.67 29.93
C GLU A 229 -32.55 -14.33 31.41
N MET A 230 -32.65 -13.04 31.77
CA MET A 230 -33.06 -12.63 33.11
C MET A 230 -34.57 -12.82 33.36
N ASN A 231 -35.42 -12.64 32.34
CA ASN A 231 -36.85 -12.92 32.45
C ASN A 231 -37.14 -14.43 32.57
N ASP A 232 -36.44 -15.27 31.80
CA ASP A 232 -36.61 -16.74 31.86
C ASP A 232 -36.18 -17.35 33.21
N ARG A 233 -35.24 -16.71 33.93
CA ARG A 233 -34.86 -17.10 35.29
C ARG A 233 -35.80 -16.55 36.37
N GLY A 234 -36.54 -15.49 36.09
CA GLY A 234 -37.53 -14.90 37.00
C GLY A 234 -38.79 -15.77 37.13
N ASP A 235 -39.23 -16.39 36.03
CA ASP A 235 -40.45 -17.20 35.99
C ASP A 235 -40.28 -18.58 36.65
N HIS A 236 -39.06 -19.09 36.79
CA HIS A 236 -38.80 -20.36 37.49
C HIS A 236 -38.76 -20.24 39.03
N LEU A 237 -38.66 -19.04 39.59
CA LEU A 237 -38.62 -18.81 41.04
C LEU A 237 -40.01 -18.57 41.67
N LEU A 238 -41.05 -18.36 40.86
CA LEU A 238 -42.43 -18.16 41.33
C LEU A 238 -43.30 -19.43 41.31
N SER A 239 -42.73 -20.59 40.98
CA SER A 239 -43.43 -21.90 40.94
C SER A 239 -43.14 -22.81 42.15
N LEU A 240 -42.45 -22.33 43.18
CA LEU A 240 -42.19 -23.05 44.43
C LEU A 240 -42.73 -22.24 45.62
N GLY A 241 -44.05 -22.19 45.74
CA GLY A 241 -44.79 -21.63 46.87
C GLY A 241 -46.02 -22.48 47.15
#